data_AF-A0A1S8T2F0-F1
#
_entry.id   AF-A0A1S8T2F0-F1
#
_cell.length_a   1.000
_cell.length_b   1.000
_cell.length_c   1.000
_cell.angle_alpha   90.00
_cell.angle_beta   90.00
_cell.angle_gamma   90.00
#
_symmetry.space_group_name_H-M   'P 1'
#
loop_
_entity.id
_entity.type
_entity.pdbx_description
1 polymer ?
#
loop_
_entity_poly.entity_id
_entity_poly.type
_entity_poly.pdbx_seq_one_letter_code
_entity_poly.pdbx_strand_id
1 'polypeptide(L)'
;MNKIFQVKDLVFYEEDFVDDIKDYEDIIEIIQELSVDLDYEIIEVAGSNGCCDKTKKNYLVEIIGYIDENDEFVTKEERDVMGVMSMNKKFDLFVITVHKCTACSKWIISILE
;
A
#
# COMPACT_ATOMS: atom_id res chain seq x y z
N MET A 1 -6.36 -3.31 -20.22
CA MET A 1 -6.41 -3.25 -18.76
C MET A 1 -5.52 -4.34 -18.23
N ASN A 2 -4.28 -3.98 -17.97
CA ASN A 2 -3.28 -4.86 -17.38
C ASN A 2 -3.49 -4.88 -15.87
N LYS A 3 -3.95 -5.99 -15.32
CA LYS A 3 -4.21 -6.13 -13.88
C LYS A 3 -2.90 -6.28 -13.14
N ILE A 4 -2.64 -5.40 -12.17
CA ILE A 4 -1.45 -5.48 -11.30
C ILE A 4 -1.75 -6.33 -10.08
N PHE A 5 -2.80 -6.00 -9.31
CA PHE A 5 -3.20 -6.78 -8.14
C PHE A 5 -4.69 -6.60 -7.85
N GLN A 6 -5.19 -7.29 -6.82
CA GLN A 6 -6.57 -7.19 -6.36
C GLN A 6 -6.63 -7.40 -4.85
N VAL A 7 -7.37 -6.54 -4.16
CA VAL A 7 -7.67 -6.66 -2.73
C VAL A 7 -9.18 -6.84 -2.60
N LYS A 8 -9.63 -8.00 -2.11
CA LYS A 8 -11.05 -8.40 -2.10
C LYS A 8 -11.71 -8.22 -3.48
N ASP A 9 -12.73 -7.37 -3.62
CA ASP A 9 -13.41 -7.03 -4.87
C ASP A 9 -12.80 -5.83 -5.61
N LEU A 10 -11.77 -5.18 -5.04
CA LEU A 10 -11.11 -4.01 -5.60
C LEU A 10 -9.92 -4.40 -6.49
N VAL A 11 -10.06 -4.19 -7.81
CA VAL A 11 -9.03 -4.54 -8.81
C VAL A 11 -8.19 -3.32 -9.19
N PHE A 12 -6.87 -3.47 -9.28
CA PHE A 12 -5.93 -2.39 -9.62
C PHE A 12 -5.29 -2.65 -10.97
N TYR A 13 -5.38 -1.68 -11.87
CA TYR A 13 -4.88 -1.76 -13.25
C TYR A 13 -3.76 -0.76 -13.49
N GLU A 14 -2.78 -1.14 -14.31
CA GLU A 14 -1.65 -0.29 -14.69
C GLU A 14 -2.12 1.04 -15.29
N GLU A 15 -3.12 1.00 -16.18
CA GLU A 15 -3.59 2.17 -16.91
C GLU A 15 -4.30 3.20 -16.02
N ASP A 16 -4.71 2.80 -14.82
CA ASP A 16 -5.33 3.65 -13.81
C ASP A 16 -4.32 4.20 -12.80
N PHE A 17 -3.06 3.75 -12.82
CA PHE A 17 -2.01 4.26 -11.95
C PHE A 17 -1.63 5.69 -12.37
N VAL A 18 -1.46 6.58 -11.41
CA VAL A 18 -1.21 8.01 -11.69
C VAL A 18 0.27 8.30 -11.97
N ASP A 19 1.18 7.54 -11.37
CA ASP A 19 2.63 7.74 -11.47
C ASP A 19 3.27 6.73 -12.44
N ASP A 20 4.61 6.72 -12.57
CA ASP A 20 5.32 5.70 -13.33
C ASP A 20 5.41 4.40 -12.51
N ILE A 21 4.80 3.33 -13.01
CA ILE A 21 4.76 2.05 -12.30
C ILE A 21 6.15 1.46 -12.06
N LYS A 22 7.13 1.82 -12.90
CA LYS A 22 8.51 1.33 -12.81
C LYS A 22 9.23 1.82 -11.56
N ASP A 23 8.81 2.95 -11.01
CA ASP A 23 9.39 3.50 -9.79
C ASP A 23 8.92 2.76 -8.53
N TYR A 24 7.95 1.84 -8.67
CA TYR A 24 7.31 1.11 -7.57
C TYR A 24 7.35 -0.40 -7.74
N GLU A 25 8.21 -0.96 -8.59
CA GLU A 25 8.26 -2.41 -8.87
C GLU A 25 8.41 -3.22 -7.57
N ASP A 26 9.38 -2.89 -6.73
CA ASP A 26 9.64 -3.58 -5.45
C ASP A 26 8.43 -3.50 -4.50
N ILE A 27 7.79 -2.34 -4.43
CA ILE A 27 6.63 -2.10 -3.58
C ILE A 27 5.40 -2.87 -4.08
N ILE A 28 5.25 -2.96 -5.41
CA ILE A 28 4.17 -3.70 -6.05
C ILE A 28 4.32 -5.20 -5.80
N GLU A 29 5.53 -5.74 -5.82
CA GLU A 29 5.78 -7.14 -5.47
C GLU A 29 5.32 -7.44 -4.03
N ILE A 30 5.67 -6.58 -3.07
CA ILE A 30 5.21 -6.69 -1.67
C ILE A 30 3.67 -6.65 -1.60
N ILE A 31 3.03 -5.69 -2.27
CA ILE A 31 1.56 -5.58 -2.28
C ILE A 31 0.92 -6.83 -2.90
N GLN A 32 1.47 -7.36 -3.99
CA GLN A 32 0.96 -8.55 -4.67
C GLN A 32 1.02 -9.77 -3.77
N GLU A 33 2.15 -9.98 -3.09
CA GLU A 33 2.34 -11.09 -2.14
C GLU A 33 1.30 -11.04 -1.02
N LEU A 34 1.11 -9.85 -0.44
CA LEU A 34 0.21 -9.66 0.71
C LEU A 34 -1.26 -9.55 0.32
N SER A 35 -1.57 -9.29 -0.95
CA SER A 35 -2.91 -8.89 -1.44
C SER A 35 -4.07 -9.80 -1.01
N VAL A 36 -3.82 -11.08 -0.77
CA VAL A 36 -4.83 -12.07 -0.36
C VAL A 36 -5.36 -11.79 1.04
N ASP A 37 -4.53 -11.24 1.92
CA ASP A 37 -4.84 -11.01 3.33
C ASP A 37 -5.19 -9.54 3.62
N LEU A 38 -5.06 -8.65 2.62
CA LEU A 38 -5.37 -7.23 2.77
C LEU A 38 -6.88 -6.95 2.78
N ASP A 39 -7.23 -5.89 3.49
CA ASP A 39 -8.54 -5.26 3.48
C ASP A 39 -8.44 -3.82 2.95
N TYR A 40 -9.57 -3.19 2.70
CA TYR A 40 -9.64 -1.77 2.42
C TYR A 40 -10.74 -1.11 3.23
N GLU A 41 -10.55 0.17 3.52
CA GLU A 41 -11.58 1.05 4.10
C GLU A 41 -11.91 2.20 3.16
N ILE A 42 -13.07 2.84 3.36
CA ILE A 42 -13.41 4.07 2.65
C ILE A 42 -13.09 5.26 3.54
N ILE A 43 -12.12 6.07 3.12
CA ILE A 43 -11.73 7.30 3.80
C ILE A 43 -12.20 8.52 3.02
N GLU A 44 -12.28 9.68 3.69
CA GLU A 44 -12.44 10.98 3.07
C GLU A 44 -11.21 11.84 3.36
N VAL A 45 -10.46 12.23 2.32
CA VAL A 45 -9.25 13.04 2.50
C VAL A 45 -9.62 14.51 2.72
N ALA A 46 -8.88 15.21 3.58
CA ALA A 46 -9.14 16.63 3.87
C ALA A 46 -8.95 17.54 2.63
N GLY A 47 -7.96 17.23 1.80
CA GLY A 47 -7.57 17.98 0.60
C GLY A 47 -8.23 17.54 -0.71
N SER A 48 -7.58 17.82 -1.84
CA SER A 48 -7.87 17.13 -3.10
C SER A 48 -7.32 15.71 -3.03
N ASN A 49 -8.00 14.75 -3.63
CA ASN A 49 -7.50 13.38 -3.78
C ASN A 49 -6.55 13.21 -4.98
N GLY A 50 -6.15 14.33 -5.61
CA GLY A 50 -5.09 14.33 -6.63
C GLY A 50 -5.45 13.66 -7.94
N CYS A 51 -6.74 13.43 -8.24
CA CYS A 51 -7.13 12.70 -9.45
C CYS A 51 -8.14 13.43 -10.35
N CYS A 52 -9.42 13.53 -9.98
CA CYS A 52 -10.49 14.04 -10.84
C CYS A 52 -11.37 15.12 -10.18
N ASP A 53 -11.10 15.43 -8.90
CA ASP A 53 -11.83 16.41 -8.09
C ASP A 53 -13.36 16.17 -7.98
N LYS A 54 -13.87 15.00 -8.41
CA LYS A 54 -15.29 14.63 -8.32
C LYS A 54 -15.70 14.08 -6.95
N THR A 55 -14.74 13.66 -6.15
CA THR A 55 -14.93 13.08 -4.82
C THR A 55 -13.69 13.33 -3.98
N LYS A 56 -13.84 13.37 -2.66
CA LYS A 56 -12.74 13.29 -1.70
C LYS A 56 -12.58 11.88 -1.10
N LYS A 57 -13.45 10.95 -1.50
CA LYS A 57 -13.45 9.59 -1.00
C LYS A 57 -12.49 8.70 -1.77
N ASN A 58 -11.78 7.86 -1.03
CA ASN A 58 -10.89 6.85 -1.59
C ASN A 58 -11.10 5.53 -0.85
N TYR A 59 -10.92 4.43 -1.58
CA TYR A 59 -10.57 3.17 -0.95
C TYR A 59 -9.10 3.26 -0.51
N LEU A 60 -8.84 2.98 0.76
CA LEU A 60 -7.51 2.92 1.34
C LEU A 60 -7.18 1.47 1.67
N VAL A 61 -6.09 0.97 1.10
CA VAL A 61 -5.40 -0.25 1.55
C VAL A 61 -4.16 0.20 2.31
N GLU A 62 -3.90 -0.38 3.47
CA GLU A 62 -2.73 -0.04 4.30
C GLU A 62 -1.97 -1.33 4.65
N ILE A 63 -0.65 -1.29 4.46
CA ILE A 63 0.28 -2.35 4.86
C ILE A 63 1.27 -1.73 5.84
N ILE A 64 1.20 -2.15 7.11
CA ILE A 64 2.12 -1.69 8.15
C ILE A 64 3.27 -2.67 8.24
N GLY A 65 4.48 -2.19 8.03
CA GLY A 65 5.70 -2.96 8.22
C GLY A 65 6.85 -2.12 8.71
N TYR A 66 8.03 -2.69 8.55
CA TYR A 66 9.28 -2.15 9.01
C TYR A 66 10.40 -2.52 8.04
N ILE A 67 11.41 -1.67 7.89
CA ILE A 67 12.68 -2.02 7.27
C ILE A 67 13.65 -2.46 8.36
N ASP A 68 14.28 -3.62 8.17
CA ASP A 68 15.29 -4.15 9.08
C ASP A 68 16.71 -3.66 8.74
N GLU A 69 17.71 -4.12 9.49
CA GLU A 69 19.12 -3.74 9.29
C GLU A 69 19.74 -4.15 7.94
N ASN A 70 19.08 -5.05 7.21
CA ASN A 70 19.50 -5.54 5.89
C ASN A 70 18.71 -4.91 4.74
N ASP A 71 17.91 -3.87 5.03
CA ASP A 71 17.02 -3.21 4.06
C ASP A 71 15.83 -4.09 3.61
N GLU A 72 15.49 -5.11 4.41
CA GLU A 72 14.39 -6.03 4.11
C GLU A 72 13.09 -5.58 4.76
N PHE A 73 11.98 -5.68 4.01
CA PHE A 73 10.65 -5.39 4.52
C PHE A 73 10.12 -6.53 5.39
N VAL A 74 9.68 -6.19 6.60
CA VAL A 74 9.08 -7.12 7.57
C VAL A 74 7.71 -6.58 7.97
N THR A 75 6.67 -7.38 7.78
CA THR A 75 5.31 -6.99 8.21
C THR A 75 5.25 -6.82 9.73
N LYS A 76 4.29 -6.00 10.19
CA LYS A 76 4.06 -5.86 11.63
C LYS A 76 3.73 -7.20 12.29
N GLU A 77 2.95 -8.04 11.62
CA GLU A 77 2.58 -9.37 12.07
C GLU A 77 3.81 -10.25 12.26
N GLU A 78 4.72 -10.29 11.28
CA GLU A 78 5.98 -11.05 11.39
C GLU A 78 6.84 -10.53 12.53
N ARG A 79 7.02 -9.22 12.64
CA ARG A 79 7.81 -8.60 13.72
C ARG A 79 7.23 -8.94 15.09
N ASP A 80 5.91 -8.90 15.24
CA ASP A 80 5.23 -9.19 16.49
C ASP A 80 5.35 -10.69 16.85
N VAL A 81 5.38 -11.59 15.87
CA VAL A 81 5.66 -13.03 16.07
C VAL A 81 7.10 -13.29 16.50
N MET A 82 8.08 -12.49 16.07
CA MET A 82 9.49 -12.63 16.48
C MET A 82 9.70 -12.39 17.99
N GLY A 83 8.79 -11.69 18.67
CA GLY A 83 8.76 -11.54 20.12
C GLY A 83 10.09 -11.04 20.72
N VAL A 84 10.76 -11.86 21.53
CA VAL A 84 12.04 -11.47 22.18
C VAL A 84 13.20 -11.40 21.18
N MET A 85 13.12 -12.08 20.03
CA MET A 85 14.18 -12.08 19.01
C MET A 85 14.30 -10.74 18.26
N SER A 86 13.25 -9.90 18.30
CA SER A 86 13.26 -8.55 17.72
C SER A 86 13.78 -7.48 18.69
N MET A 87 13.95 -7.78 19.99
CA MET A 87 14.33 -6.78 21.01
C MET A 87 15.70 -6.11 20.78
N ASN A 88 16.61 -6.76 20.06
CA ASN A 88 17.94 -6.22 19.76
C ASN A 88 18.14 -5.84 18.29
N LYS A 89 17.09 -5.96 17.47
CA LYS A 89 17.14 -5.60 16.05
C LYS A 89 16.60 -4.19 15.85
N LYS A 90 17.15 -3.47 14.88
CA LYS A 90 16.62 -2.18 14.44
C LYS A 90 15.51 -2.41 13.42
N PHE A 91 14.39 -1.73 13.62
CA PHE A 91 13.24 -1.74 12.73
C PHE A 91 12.80 -0.29 12.55
N ASP A 92 12.99 0.25 11.36
CA ASP A 92 12.48 1.56 10.99
C ASP A 92 11.06 1.40 10.43
N LEU A 93 10.12 2.26 10.84
CA LEU A 93 8.72 2.13 10.42
C LEU A 93 8.63 2.33 8.91
N PHE A 94 7.89 1.45 8.23
CA PHE A 94 7.67 1.54 6.79
C PHE A 94 6.22 1.18 6.49
N VAL A 95 5.42 2.18 6.11
CA VAL A 95 3.99 1.97 5.82
C VAL A 95 3.73 2.24 4.35
N ILE A 96 3.16 1.25 3.68
CA ILE A 96 2.71 1.36 2.29
C ILE A 96 1.21 1.59 2.31
N THR A 97 0.75 2.67 1.70
CA THR A 97 -0.68 2.91 1.48
C THR A 97 -1.00 2.94 0.00
N VAL A 98 -2.15 2.35 -0.37
CA VAL A 98 -2.70 2.45 -1.71
C VAL A 98 -4.02 3.20 -1.63
N HIS A 99 -4.10 4.33 -2.32
CA HIS A 99 -5.31 5.14 -2.39
C HIS A 99 -5.95 4.99 -3.76
N LYS A 100 -7.21 4.56 -3.82
CA LYS A 100 -7.97 4.46 -5.06
C LYS A 100 -9.23 5.31 -5.04
N CYS A 101 -9.38 6.18 -6.02
CA CYS A 101 -10.51 7.08 -6.14
C CYS A 101 -11.83 6.33 -6.36
N THR A 102 -12.86 6.67 -5.58
CA THR A 102 -14.19 6.06 -5.73
C THR A 102 -14.98 6.57 -6.95
N ALA A 103 -14.48 7.58 -7.68
CA ALA A 103 -15.19 8.21 -8.79
C ALA A 103 -14.58 7.93 -10.18
N CYS A 104 -13.26 7.80 -10.28
CA CYS A 104 -12.57 7.58 -11.55
C CYS A 104 -11.64 6.35 -11.55
N SER A 105 -11.58 5.59 -10.46
CA SER A 105 -10.75 4.38 -10.29
C SER A 105 -9.24 4.57 -10.36
N LYS A 106 -8.76 5.80 -10.64
CA LYS A 106 -7.33 6.12 -10.55
C LYS A 106 -6.79 5.86 -9.16
N TRP A 107 -5.54 5.40 -9.09
CA TRP A 107 -4.92 5.02 -7.83
C TRP A 107 -3.44 5.42 -7.76
N ILE A 108 -2.96 5.56 -6.52
CA ILE A 108 -1.57 5.91 -6.19
C ILE A 108 -1.07 5.04 -5.05
N ILE A 109 0.25 4.93 -4.96
CA ILE A 109 0.96 4.39 -3.81
C ILE A 109 1.53 5.58 -3.03
N SER A 110 1.55 5.49 -1.71
CA SER A 110 2.27 6.42 -0.85
C SER A 110 3.02 5.63 0.21
N ILE A 111 4.20 6.11 0.57
CA ILE A 111 5.09 5.45 1.53
C ILE A 111 5.36 6.42 2.67
N LEU A 112 5.29 5.93 3.90
CA LEU A 112 5.74 6.62 5.09
C LEU A 112 6.97 5.89 5.65
N GLU A 113 8.08 6.60 5.72
CA GLU A 113 9.39 6.17 6.25
C GLU A 113 9.83 7.07 7.40
#